data_AF-Q58051-F1
#
_entry.id   AF-Q58051-F1
#
_cell.length_a   1.000
_cell.length_b   1.000
_cell.length_c   1.000
_cell.angle_alpha   90.00
_cell.angle_beta   90.00
_cell.angle_gamma   90.00
#
_symmetry.space_group_name_H-M   'P 1'
#
loop_
_entity.id
_entity.type
_entity.pdbx_description
1 polymer ?
#
loop_
_entity_poly.entity_id
_entity_poly.type
_entity_poly.pdbx_seq_one_letter_code
_entity_poly.pdbx_strand_id
1 'polypeptide(L)'
;MTIKSMTEYETISYKTFLDIFSPLPEIGEILEESESVEEAREKLFEFCKELEWEIRMGRIKFDNEVDRWLALKAIEVFLNIISKDNERLAGFSTLEYLWKAYKGDEEALKEIREGFIEEFRHLFLAMSGKADYSLGFLGKRLLEEGVKFIDFSKIKGREAGIARSNFLDKVYEIMREYISRYPSGLDKRIILKRKKNREILEEFFGITDEEWFNYKWQFKNVLRGLKGVKILRELREVTNFKISDEDLEIIEKAVKNGIPFGLTPYYLHLFDFENPYVEDLAVRRQVIPPEWYVEKMIEHKEDRNIAFDFMGEHDTSPIDLVTRRYVTIAIIKPYESCPQICVYCQRNWMVQDFDAKAFPGWEKVEKALDWFAEHDSMIEILITGGDPFSLSDKAIEKMLNRIAEMNHVVGVRFGTRTIVTAPMRITDELAELLGSFEKSLMISTHVESCYEITPEVAEAVKKLRTNNIYIYNQHVFHRYVSRRFENVALRIALKKVGIIPYYTFYPKGKMEHKDYLVPIARLAQEVKEEARLLPGSFRTDEPIFNVPRMGKNHLRAWQDRELIAIKPNGSRVYLMHPWEKGIYPTKLYTYEDVPIKEYLDSLKEIGENIEEYKTIWYYY
;
A
#
# COMPACT_ATOMS: atom_id res chain seq x y z
N MET A 1 2.85 18.95 -13.50
CA MET A 1 4.25 19.14 -13.09
C MET A 1 5.03 18.24 -14.01
N THR A 2 5.72 18.84 -14.96
CA THR A 2 6.41 18.15 -16.06
C THR A 2 7.38 17.13 -15.47
N ILE A 3 7.09 15.83 -15.65
CA ILE A 3 8.07 14.77 -15.41
C ILE A 3 9.10 14.94 -16.52
N LYS A 4 10.21 15.60 -16.20
CA LYS A 4 11.40 15.52 -17.06
C LYS A 4 11.82 14.06 -17.08
N SER A 5 11.69 13.46 -18.25
CA SER A 5 12.49 12.32 -18.65
C SER A 5 13.98 12.61 -18.43
N MET A 6 14.73 11.56 -18.10
CA MET A 6 16.19 11.49 -17.92
C MET A 6 16.74 11.99 -16.58
N THR A 7 16.83 11.08 -15.60
CA THR A 7 17.91 11.16 -14.60
C THR A 7 19.17 10.55 -15.22
N GLU A 8 20.04 11.39 -15.76
CA GLU A 8 21.48 11.06 -15.71
C GLU A 8 21.80 10.92 -14.22
N TYR A 9 21.89 9.68 -13.74
CA TYR A 9 22.26 9.44 -12.35
C TYR A 9 23.67 9.98 -12.14
N GLU A 10 23.82 10.90 -11.19
CA GLU A 10 25.14 11.38 -10.78
C GLU A 10 25.99 10.18 -10.36
N THR A 11 27.14 10.02 -10.98
CA THR A 11 28.12 8.99 -10.63
C THR A 11 28.60 9.26 -9.21
N ILE A 12 28.52 8.24 -8.35
CA ILE A 12 28.99 8.36 -6.97
C ILE A 12 30.52 8.50 -6.98
N SER A 13 31.04 9.57 -6.36
CA SER A 13 32.47 9.74 -6.24
C SER A 13 33.06 8.68 -5.30
N TYR A 14 34.27 8.19 -5.59
CA TYR A 14 34.96 7.23 -4.72
C TYR A 14 35.07 7.76 -3.28
N LYS A 15 35.31 9.07 -3.11
CA LYS A 15 35.30 9.72 -1.79
C LYS A 15 33.96 9.58 -1.08
N THR A 16 32.85 9.87 -1.78
CA THR A 16 31.49 9.73 -1.23
C THR A 16 31.21 8.29 -0.82
N PHE A 17 31.72 7.31 -1.58
CA PHE A 17 31.63 5.91 -1.21
C PHE A 17 32.43 5.61 0.07
N LEU A 18 33.69 6.03 0.18
CA LEU A 18 34.50 5.82 1.38
C LEU A 18 33.89 6.46 2.64
N ASP A 19 33.17 7.57 2.49
CA ASP A 19 32.53 8.26 3.62
C ASP A 19 31.44 7.42 4.32
N ILE A 20 30.92 6.35 3.70
CA ILE A 20 29.91 5.47 4.33
C ILE A 20 30.48 4.75 5.56
N PHE A 21 31.79 4.46 5.57
CA PHE A 21 32.47 3.73 6.65
C PHE A 21 32.83 4.62 7.84
N SER A 22 32.70 5.94 7.73
CA SER A 22 33.04 6.88 8.83
C SER A 22 32.40 6.58 10.20
N PRO A 23 31.18 5.99 10.32
CA PRO A 23 30.64 5.60 11.62
C PRO A 23 31.36 4.41 12.27
N LEU A 24 31.93 3.52 11.45
CA LEU A 24 32.55 2.25 11.82
C LEU A 24 33.72 1.90 10.86
N PRO A 25 34.87 2.62 10.96
CA PRO A 25 35.97 2.55 10.00
C PRO A 25 36.60 1.16 9.85
N GLU A 26 36.52 0.33 10.90
CA GLU A 26 37.09 -1.02 10.97
C GLU A 26 36.56 -1.92 9.84
N ILE A 27 35.31 -1.72 9.40
CA ILE A 27 34.75 -2.45 8.24
C ILE A 27 35.53 -2.10 6.98
N GLY A 28 35.86 -0.82 6.77
CA GLY A 28 36.65 -0.37 5.62
C GLY A 28 38.05 -0.96 5.64
N GLU A 29 38.72 -0.92 6.79
CA GLU A 29 40.04 -1.52 7.00
C GLU A 29 40.05 -3.02 6.67
N ILE A 30 39.04 -3.76 7.12
CA ILE A 30 38.89 -5.20 6.78
C ILE A 30 38.75 -5.40 5.27
N LEU A 31 37.94 -4.59 4.58
CA LEU A 31 37.80 -4.67 3.12
C LEU A 31 39.13 -4.34 2.40
N GLU A 32 39.89 -3.38 2.92
CA GLU A 32 41.21 -2.99 2.42
C GLU A 32 42.24 -4.11 2.53
N GLU A 33 42.29 -4.78 3.68
CA GLU A 33 43.28 -5.82 3.96
C GLU A 33 42.95 -7.16 3.31
N SER A 34 41.68 -7.38 2.96
CA SER A 34 41.25 -8.65 2.36
C SER A 34 41.68 -8.77 0.91
N GLU A 35 42.27 -9.92 0.54
CA GLU A 35 42.70 -10.26 -0.82
C GLU A 35 41.54 -10.81 -1.67
N SER A 36 40.46 -11.26 -1.03
CA SER A 36 39.28 -11.79 -1.70
C SER A 36 37.98 -11.47 -0.96
N VAL A 37 36.84 -11.58 -1.66
CA VAL A 37 35.50 -11.45 -1.08
C VAL A 37 35.24 -12.50 0.01
N GLU A 38 35.79 -13.71 -0.13
CA GLU A 38 35.64 -14.77 0.87
C GLU A 38 36.40 -14.46 2.16
N GLU A 39 37.64 -13.96 2.03
CA GLU A 39 38.42 -13.51 3.18
C GLU A 39 37.76 -12.33 3.88
N ALA A 40 37.26 -11.35 3.11
CA ALA A 40 36.50 -10.23 3.64
C ALA A 40 35.28 -10.71 4.45
N ARG A 41 34.57 -11.72 3.94
CA ARG A 41 33.39 -12.27 4.62
C ARG A 41 33.73 -12.89 5.97
N GLU A 42 34.81 -13.67 6.05
CA GLU A 42 35.25 -14.30 7.30
C GLU A 42 35.69 -13.24 8.33
N LYS A 43 36.54 -12.30 7.92
CA LYS A 43 37.00 -11.21 8.80
C LYS A 43 35.85 -10.31 9.28
N LEU A 44 34.91 -9.96 8.39
CA LEU A 44 33.73 -9.17 8.77
C LEU A 44 32.81 -9.94 9.72
N PHE A 45 32.65 -11.26 9.54
CA PHE A 45 31.90 -12.10 10.46
C PHE A 45 32.51 -12.10 11.86
N GLU A 46 33.83 -12.30 11.96
CA GLU A 46 34.57 -12.27 13.23
C GLU A 46 34.42 -10.92 13.93
N PHE A 47 34.68 -9.81 13.21
CA PHE A 47 34.48 -8.46 13.70
C PHE A 47 33.05 -8.22 14.22
N CYS A 48 32.03 -8.63 13.46
CA CYS A 48 30.64 -8.48 13.86
C CYS A 48 30.31 -9.28 15.13
N LYS A 49 30.88 -10.48 15.29
CA LYS A 49 30.66 -11.33 16.47
C LYS A 49 31.35 -10.77 17.70
N GLU A 50 32.55 -10.23 17.55
CA GLU A 50 33.23 -9.51 18.61
C GLU A 50 32.44 -8.26 19.02
N LEU A 51 32.05 -7.41 18.06
CA LEU A 51 31.24 -6.22 18.32
C LEU A 51 29.92 -6.56 19.01
N GLU A 52 29.21 -7.59 18.54
CA GLU A 52 27.98 -8.10 19.17
C GLU A 52 28.24 -8.50 20.64
N TRP A 53 29.35 -9.21 20.89
CA TRP A 53 29.73 -9.65 22.22
C TRP A 53 30.10 -8.48 23.15
N GLU A 54 30.88 -7.51 22.67
CA GLU A 54 31.23 -6.30 23.42
C GLU A 54 29.99 -5.50 23.85
N ILE A 55 29.00 -5.37 22.95
CA ILE A 55 27.71 -4.72 23.25
C ILE A 55 26.96 -5.53 24.32
N ARG A 56 26.84 -6.85 24.16
CA ARG A 56 26.11 -7.72 25.11
C ARG A 56 26.75 -7.75 26.49
N MET A 57 28.07 -7.63 26.57
CA MET A 57 28.82 -7.55 27.82
C MET A 57 28.80 -6.14 28.46
N GLY A 58 28.17 -5.15 27.81
CA GLY A 58 28.04 -3.78 28.31
C GLY A 58 29.35 -2.99 28.26
N ARG A 59 30.31 -3.41 27.42
CA ARG A 59 31.62 -2.76 27.27
C ARG A 59 31.55 -1.53 26.36
N ILE A 60 30.60 -1.53 25.42
CA ILE A 60 30.22 -0.37 24.62
C ILE A 60 29.03 0.32 25.29
N LYS A 61 29.18 1.62 25.57
CA LYS A 61 28.15 2.43 26.20
C LYS A 61 27.24 3.07 25.15
N PHE A 62 25.95 3.06 25.41
CA PHE A 62 24.93 3.71 24.59
C PHE A 62 24.21 4.76 25.43
N ASP A 63 23.81 5.86 24.80
CA ASP A 63 23.01 6.90 25.48
C ASP A 63 21.59 6.40 25.81
N ASN A 64 21.09 5.42 25.04
CA ASN A 64 19.78 4.83 25.23
C ASN A 64 19.77 3.32 24.92
N GLU A 65 19.02 2.55 25.70
CA GLU A 65 18.89 1.10 25.53
C GLU A 65 18.18 0.69 24.23
N VAL A 66 17.39 1.58 23.64
CA VAL A 66 16.77 1.38 22.33
C VAL A 66 17.82 1.44 21.22
N ASP A 67 18.82 2.32 21.33
CA ASP A 67 19.92 2.39 20.35
C ASP A 67 20.85 1.17 20.49
N ARG A 68 21.06 0.66 21.72
CA ARG A 68 21.73 -0.63 21.96
C ARG A 68 21.00 -1.78 21.26
N TRP A 69 19.68 -1.85 21.38
CA TRP A 69 18.86 -2.87 20.70
C TRP A 69 18.97 -2.75 19.18
N LEU A 70 18.92 -1.53 18.64
CA LEU A 70 19.05 -1.30 17.20
C LEU A 70 20.43 -1.73 16.70
N ALA A 71 21.51 -1.44 17.43
CA ALA A 71 22.86 -1.86 17.07
C ALA A 71 22.97 -3.39 16.94
N LEU A 72 22.45 -4.13 17.92
CA LEU A 72 22.40 -5.60 17.85
C LEU A 72 21.59 -6.09 16.65
N LYS A 73 20.46 -5.44 16.34
CA LYS A 73 19.65 -5.82 15.18
C LYS A 73 20.34 -5.49 13.85
N ALA A 74 21.03 -4.36 13.78
CA ALA A 74 21.77 -3.96 12.59
C ALA A 74 22.95 -4.90 12.32
N ILE A 75 23.64 -5.38 13.36
CA ILE A 75 24.68 -6.41 13.22
C ILE A 75 24.08 -7.71 12.66
N GLU A 76 22.94 -8.17 13.19
CA GLU A 76 22.23 -9.35 12.67
C GLU A 76 21.88 -9.18 11.17
N VAL A 77 21.37 -8.01 10.79
CA VAL A 77 21.01 -7.69 9.39
C VAL A 77 22.24 -7.65 8.49
N PHE A 78 23.33 -7.03 8.93
CA PHE A 78 24.57 -6.98 8.16
C PHE A 78 25.15 -8.38 7.94
N LEU A 79 25.14 -9.24 8.98
CA LEU A 79 25.53 -10.64 8.87
C LEU A 79 24.66 -11.43 7.87
N ASN A 80 23.35 -11.15 7.82
CA ASN A 80 22.48 -11.75 6.81
C ASN A 80 22.85 -11.28 5.40
N ILE A 81 23.14 -9.98 5.21
CA ILE A 81 23.48 -9.40 3.90
C ILE A 81 24.77 -9.97 3.32
N ILE A 82 25.79 -10.24 4.16
CA ILE A 82 27.08 -10.78 3.71
C ILE A 82 27.10 -12.32 3.65
N SER A 83 26.03 -13.00 4.06
CA SER A 83 25.96 -14.46 4.07
C SER A 83 25.97 -15.03 2.66
N LYS A 84 26.89 -15.96 2.40
CA LYS A 84 27.03 -16.62 1.08
C LYS A 84 25.77 -17.34 0.62
N ASP A 85 25.00 -17.91 1.54
CA ASP A 85 23.74 -18.59 1.19
C ASP A 85 22.65 -17.58 0.80
N ASN A 86 22.62 -16.42 1.46
CA ASN A 86 21.70 -15.33 1.14
C ASN A 86 22.04 -14.68 -0.20
N GLU A 87 23.33 -14.52 -0.52
CA GLU A 87 23.76 -14.07 -1.85
C GLU A 87 23.31 -15.06 -2.94
N ARG A 88 23.40 -16.37 -2.69
CA ARG A 88 22.89 -17.42 -3.58
C ARG A 88 21.37 -17.32 -3.77
N LEU A 89 20.61 -17.04 -2.70
CA LEU A 89 19.15 -16.88 -2.75
C LEU A 89 18.75 -15.59 -3.48
N ALA A 90 19.45 -14.48 -3.20
CA ALA A 90 19.22 -13.18 -3.84
C ALA A 90 19.66 -13.16 -5.32
N GLY A 91 20.58 -14.05 -5.72
CA GLY A 91 21.13 -14.12 -7.07
C GLY A 91 22.22 -13.08 -7.36
N PHE A 92 22.75 -12.41 -6.33
CA PHE A 92 23.87 -11.47 -6.44
C PHE A 92 24.61 -11.34 -5.11
N SER A 93 25.88 -10.89 -5.13
CA SER A 93 26.69 -10.65 -3.92
C SER A 93 26.68 -9.17 -3.56
N THR A 94 26.09 -8.81 -2.42
CA THR A 94 26.18 -7.44 -1.90
C THR A 94 27.60 -7.13 -1.43
N LEU A 95 28.27 -8.12 -0.82
CA LEU A 95 29.63 -7.96 -0.31
C LEU A 95 30.65 -7.72 -1.43
N GLU A 96 30.48 -8.38 -2.58
CA GLU A 96 31.34 -8.18 -3.74
C GLU A 96 31.31 -6.73 -4.22
N TYR A 97 30.14 -6.10 -4.28
CA TYR A 97 30.03 -4.67 -4.63
C TYR A 97 30.70 -3.77 -3.59
N LEU A 98 30.49 -4.02 -2.29
CA LEU A 98 31.17 -3.27 -1.23
C LEU A 98 32.70 -3.38 -1.35
N TRP A 99 33.21 -4.61 -1.53
CA TRP A 99 34.64 -4.88 -1.59
C TRP A 99 35.28 -4.28 -2.84
N LYS A 100 34.71 -4.51 -4.03
CA LYS A 100 35.20 -3.92 -5.28
C LYS A 100 35.19 -2.40 -5.25
N ALA A 101 34.08 -1.79 -4.83
CA ALA A 101 33.98 -0.34 -4.74
C ALA A 101 34.97 0.24 -3.72
N TYR A 102 35.23 -0.45 -2.60
CA TYR A 102 36.28 -0.06 -1.64
C TYR A 102 37.68 -0.15 -2.25
N LYS A 103 37.95 -1.14 -3.10
CA LYS A 103 39.23 -1.26 -3.83
C LYS A 103 39.38 -0.24 -4.97
N GLY A 104 38.41 0.66 -5.15
CA GLY A 104 38.41 1.67 -6.21
C GLY A 104 38.06 1.12 -7.60
N ASP A 105 37.37 -0.02 -7.67
CA ASP A 105 36.91 -0.60 -8.92
C ASP A 105 35.90 0.33 -9.61
N GLU A 106 36.25 0.82 -10.80
CA GLU A 106 35.43 1.79 -11.52
C GLU A 106 34.09 1.21 -12.02
N GLU A 107 34.02 -0.09 -12.32
CA GLU A 107 32.79 -0.71 -12.83
C GLU A 107 31.76 -0.82 -11.69
N ALA A 108 32.19 -1.28 -10.51
CA ALA A 108 31.36 -1.31 -9.31
C ALA A 108 30.88 0.10 -8.93
N LEU A 109 31.77 1.09 -8.93
CA LEU A 109 31.41 2.49 -8.63
C LEU A 109 30.43 3.08 -9.66
N LYS A 110 30.51 2.67 -10.94
CA LYS A 110 29.56 3.08 -11.99
C LYS A 110 28.17 2.44 -11.84
N GLU A 111 28.04 1.32 -11.14
CA GLU A 111 26.75 0.66 -10.88
C GLU A 111 26.08 1.12 -9.59
N ILE A 112 26.87 1.49 -8.58
CA ILE A 112 26.37 1.99 -7.29
C ILE A 112 25.60 3.30 -7.48
N ARG A 113 24.46 3.42 -6.79
CA ARG A 113 23.62 4.63 -6.74
C ARG A 113 23.51 5.15 -5.31
N GLU A 114 22.98 6.36 -5.17
CA GLU A 114 22.81 7.03 -3.87
C GLU A 114 22.02 6.19 -2.86
N GLY A 115 21.03 5.41 -3.31
CA GLY A 115 20.29 4.50 -2.44
C GLY A 115 21.16 3.48 -1.71
N PHE A 116 22.17 2.92 -2.38
CA PHE A 116 23.11 1.97 -1.78
C PHE A 116 24.02 2.65 -0.75
N ILE A 117 24.49 3.86 -1.06
CA ILE A 117 25.28 4.70 -0.14
C ILE A 117 24.50 4.96 1.14
N GLU A 118 23.23 5.36 1.02
CA GLU A 118 22.40 5.70 2.16
C GLU A 118 21.99 4.47 2.99
N GLU A 119 21.72 3.32 2.36
CA GLU A 119 21.50 2.06 3.10
C GLU A 119 22.70 1.71 4.01
N PHE A 120 23.92 1.70 3.46
CA PHE A 120 25.12 1.32 4.22
C PHE A 120 25.53 2.38 5.23
N ARG A 121 25.42 3.67 4.89
CA ARG A 121 25.63 4.77 5.86
C ARG A 121 24.75 4.59 7.08
N HIS A 122 23.45 4.35 6.89
CA HIS A 122 22.51 4.17 7.99
C HIS A 122 22.72 2.84 8.73
N LEU A 123 23.06 1.75 8.02
CA LEU A 123 23.38 0.47 8.64
C LEU A 123 24.60 0.58 9.58
N PHE A 124 25.67 1.25 9.16
CA PHE A 124 26.87 1.45 9.98
C PHE A 124 26.65 2.47 11.11
N LEU A 125 25.83 3.50 10.90
CA LEU A 125 25.37 4.37 12.00
C LEU A 125 24.59 3.56 13.06
N ALA A 126 23.74 2.62 12.65
CA ALA A 126 23.01 1.76 13.56
C ALA A 126 23.95 0.79 14.30
N MET A 127 24.84 0.09 13.60
CA MET A 127 25.82 -0.84 14.20
C MET A 127 26.73 -0.15 15.22
N SER A 128 27.16 1.08 14.94
CA SER A 128 28.00 1.89 15.84
C SER A 128 27.26 2.55 17.02
N GLY A 129 25.92 2.43 17.08
CA GLY A 129 25.10 3.07 18.11
C GLY A 129 24.85 4.57 17.92
N LYS A 130 25.19 5.13 16.75
CA LYS A 130 25.14 6.57 16.43
C LYS A 130 23.92 6.96 15.59
N ALA A 131 22.92 6.09 15.49
CA ALA A 131 21.72 6.28 14.68
C ALA A 131 20.72 7.32 15.23
N ASP A 132 20.77 7.65 16.53
CA ASP A 132 19.77 8.51 17.19
C ASP A 132 18.32 8.04 16.92
N TYR A 133 18.11 6.72 16.97
CA TYR A 133 16.82 6.10 16.68
C TYR A 133 15.86 6.24 17.86
N SER A 134 16.39 6.21 19.09
CA SER A 134 15.59 6.29 20.32
C SER A 134 14.74 7.56 20.44
N LEU A 135 15.21 8.68 19.89
CA LEU A 135 14.44 9.93 19.83
C LEU A 135 13.34 9.84 18.76
N GLY A 136 13.64 9.23 17.62
CA GLY A 136 12.75 9.12 16.47
C GLY A 136 12.28 10.48 15.92
N PHE A 137 11.32 10.46 14.99
CA PHE A 137 10.79 11.72 14.43
C PHE A 137 10.01 12.53 15.48
N LEU A 138 9.17 11.84 16.27
CA LEU A 138 8.25 12.49 17.20
C LEU A 138 9.00 13.10 18.38
N GLY A 139 10.05 12.45 18.88
CA GLY A 139 10.89 13.01 19.93
C GLY A 139 11.60 14.28 19.46
N LYS A 140 12.12 14.30 18.22
CA LYS A 140 12.72 15.50 17.63
C LYS A 140 11.70 16.64 17.54
N ARG A 141 10.48 16.37 17.04
CA ARG A 141 9.39 17.35 16.99
C ARG A 141 9.01 17.86 18.39
N LEU A 142 8.90 16.99 19.39
CA LEU A 142 8.62 17.40 20.78
C LEU A 142 9.69 18.36 21.33
N LEU A 143 10.97 18.09 21.06
CA LEU A 143 12.07 18.98 21.47
C LEU A 143 12.01 20.33 20.75
N GLU A 144 11.69 20.34 19.45
CA GLU A 144 11.49 21.56 18.66
C GLU A 144 10.34 22.42 19.20
N GLU A 145 9.26 21.79 19.70
CA GLU A 145 8.14 22.45 20.39
C GLU A 145 8.45 22.82 21.86
N GLY A 146 9.71 22.65 22.30
CA GLY A 146 10.16 23.03 23.64
C GLY A 146 9.69 22.10 24.76
N VAL A 147 9.19 20.90 24.45
CA VAL A 147 8.76 19.92 25.45
C VAL A 147 9.97 19.38 26.20
N LYS A 148 10.00 19.62 27.51
CA LYS A 148 11.03 19.05 28.40
C LYS A 148 10.69 17.59 28.69
N PHE A 149 11.58 16.67 28.32
CA PHE A 149 11.41 15.27 28.69
C PHE A 149 11.56 15.08 30.20
N ILE A 150 10.62 14.31 30.75
CA ILE A 150 10.53 14.00 32.16
C ILE A 150 11.01 12.56 32.34
N ASP A 151 11.94 12.35 33.26
CA ASP A 151 12.30 11.01 33.70
C ASP A 151 11.18 10.46 34.60
N PHE A 152 10.21 9.79 33.98
CA PHE A 152 9.05 9.20 34.66
C PHE A 152 9.43 8.13 35.69
N SER A 153 10.69 7.65 35.73
CA SER A 153 11.15 6.73 36.78
C SER A 153 11.40 7.43 38.11
N LYS A 154 11.61 8.75 38.11
CA LYS A 154 11.94 9.57 39.29
C LYS A 154 10.74 10.19 39.99
N ILE A 155 9.56 10.13 39.39
CA ILE A 155 8.30 10.65 39.96
C ILE A 155 7.28 9.52 40.13
N LYS A 156 6.40 9.63 41.14
CA LYS A 156 5.41 8.57 41.47
C LYS A 156 4.04 9.16 41.81
N GLY A 157 3.03 8.31 41.91
CA GLY A 157 1.69 8.69 42.35
C GLY A 157 0.97 9.67 41.42
N ARG A 158 0.15 10.56 42.00
CA ARG A 158 -0.68 11.51 41.24
C ARG A 158 0.15 12.49 40.41
N GLU A 159 1.28 12.94 40.93
CA GLU A 159 2.21 13.84 40.23
C GLU A 159 2.69 13.21 38.92
N ALA A 160 3.16 11.96 38.96
CA ALA A 160 3.53 11.21 37.77
C ALA A 160 2.38 11.06 36.78
N GLY A 161 1.16 10.79 37.27
CA GLY A 161 -0.04 10.70 36.44
C GLY A 161 -0.36 12.00 35.71
N ILE A 162 -0.30 13.15 36.41
CA ILE A 162 -0.54 14.47 35.82
C ILE A 162 0.56 14.81 34.79
N ALA A 163 1.83 14.65 35.16
CA ALA A 163 2.95 14.90 34.27
C ALA A 163 2.87 14.05 32.99
N ARG A 164 2.46 12.77 33.13
CA ARG A 164 2.28 11.87 31.99
C ARG A 164 1.12 12.30 31.10
N SER A 165 -0.02 12.68 31.69
CA SER A 165 -1.17 13.18 30.93
C SER A 165 -0.80 14.41 30.11
N ASN A 166 -0.18 15.41 30.75
CA ASN A 166 0.23 16.65 30.09
C ASN A 166 1.24 16.39 28.95
N PHE A 167 2.18 15.46 29.14
CA PHE A 167 3.11 15.04 28.09
C PHE A 167 2.37 14.39 26.90
N LEU A 168 1.38 13.54 27.18
CA LEU A 168 0.59 12.90 26.14
C LEU A 168 -0.34 13.89 25.41
N ASP A 169 -0.81 14.94 26.08
CA ASP A 169 -1.53 16.03 25.44
C ASP A 169 -0.64 16.76 24.42
N LYS A 170 0.64 16.99 24.74
CA LYS A 170 1.62 17.54 23.78
C LYS A 170 1.91 16.62 22.60
N VAL A 171 2.03 15.31 22.85
CA VAL A 171 2.11 14.32 21.76
C VAL A 171 0.87 14.39 20.86
N TYR A 172 -0.30 14.51 21.47
CA TYR A 172 -1.56 14.57 20.76
C TYR A 172 -1.74 15.88 19.96
N GLU A 173 -1.26 17.02 20.47
CA GLU A 173 -1.22 18.31 19.74
C GLU A 173 -0.45 18.14 18.42
N ILE A 174 0.79 17.61 18.47
CA ILE A 174 1.59 17.35 17.27
C ILE A 174 0.88 16.37 16.33
N MET A 175 0.36 15.25 16.87
CA MET A 175 -0.38 14.27 16.07
C MET A 175 -1.58 14.92 15.36
N ARG A 176 -2.31 15.80 16.04
CA ARG A 176 -3.47 16.52 15.50
C ARG A 176 -3.05 17.46 14.36
N GLU A 177 -1.91 18.13 14.46
CA GLU A 177 -1.37 18.96 13.37
C GLU A 177 -1.17 18.14 12.09
N TYR A 178 -0.52 16.98 12.18
CA TYR A 178 -0.35 16.09 11.02
C TYR A 178 -1.68 15.58 10.47
N ILE A 179 -2.58 15.08 11.33
CA ILE A 179 -3.90 14.58 10.91
C ILE A 179 -4.71 15.68 10.21
N SER A 180 -4.61 16.93 10.67
CA SER A 180 -5.36 18.06 10.11
C SER A 180 -4.97 18.44 8.68
N ARG A 181 -3.82 17.94 8.18
CA ARG A 181 -3.39 18.10 6.78
C ARG A 181 -4.26 17.32 5.80
N TYR A 182 -4.99 16.30 6.28
CA TYR A 182 -5.80 15.40 5.46
C TYR A 182 -7.29 15.63 5.74
N PRO A 183 -7.96 16.52 4.99
CA PRO A 183 -9.37 16.79 5.21
C PRO A 183 -10.20 15.54 4.88
N SER A 184 -11.17 15.25 5.74
CA SER A 184 -12.12 14.16 5.47
C SER A 184 -13.22 14.65 4.54
N GLY A 185 -13.79 13.72 3.75
CA GLY A 185 -15.01 14.01 3.00
C GLY A 185 -16.22 14.41 3.86
N LEU A 186 -16.15 14.20 5.18
CA LEU A 186 -17.15 14.64 6.17
C LEU A 186 -16.94 16.07 6.67
N ASP A 187 -15.82 16.73 6.33
CA ASP A 187 -15.56 18.08 6.79
C ASP A 187 -16.51 19.07 6.10
N LYS A 188 -17.12 19.98 6.86
CA LYS A 188 -18.14 20.92 6.35
C LYS A 188 -17.67 21.69 5.12
N ARG A 189 -16.41 22.12 5.09
CA ARG A 189 -15.81 22.82 3.94
C ARG A 189 -15.78 21.93 2.69
N ILE A 190 -15.40 20.66 2.84
CA ILE A 190 -15.33 19.70 1.74
C ILE A 190 -16.73 19.35 1.24
N ILE A 191 -17.70 19.15 2.13
CA ILE A 191 -19.10 18.91 1.76
C ILE A 191 -19.65 20.07 0.93
N LEU A 192 -19.45 21.32 1.38
CA LEU A 192 -19.92 22.50 0.65
C LEU A 192 -19.25 22.64 -0.73
N LYS A 193 -17.95 22.35 -0.82
CA LYS A 193 -17.19 22.34 -2.08
C LYS A 193 -17.74 21.29 -3.04
N ARG A 194 -17.95 20.07 -2.57
CA ARG A 194 -18.47 18.94 -3.35
C ARG A 194 -19.91 19.14 -3.79
N LYS A 195 -20.74 19.80 -2.98
CA LYS A 195 -22.08 20.21 -3.39
C LYS A 195 -22.03 21.12 -4.64
N LYS A 196 -21.14 22.11 -4.67
CA LYS A 196 -20.94 22.98 -5.85
C LYS A 196 -20.45 22.19 -7.06
N ASN A 197 -19.47 21.29 -6.88
CA ASN A 197 -19.00 20.43 -7.96
C ASN A 197 -20.13 19.58 -8.53
N ARG A 198 -20.99 19.04 -7.66
CA ARG A 198 -22.17 18.28 -8.06
C ARG A 198 -23.15 19.12 -8.87
N GLU A 199 -23.49 20.33 -8.40
CA GLU A 199 -24.38 21.26 -9.12
C GLU A 199 -23.83 21.56 -10.53
N ILE A 200 -22.52 21.78 -10.66
CA ILE A 200 -21.84 21.97 -11.96
C ILE A 200 -21.99 20.73 -12.85
N LEU A 201 -21.82 19.53 -12.29
CA LEU A 201 -21.96 18.28 -13.04
C LEU A 201 -23.41 17.99 -13.41
N GLU A 202 -24.37 18.29 -12.53
CA GLU A 202 -25.81 18.18 -12.80
C GLU A 202 -26.21 19.09 -13.98
N GLU A 203 -25.74 20.35 -13.99
CA GLU A 203 -25.93 21.28 -15.10
C GLU A 203 -25.25 20.79 -16.39
N PHE A 204 -23.99 20.36 -16.31
CA PHE A 204 -23.23 19.87 -17.46
C PHE A 204 -23.88 18.64 -18.12
N PHE A 205 -24.36 17.68 -17.32
CA PHE A 205 -25.03 16.48 -17.83
C PHE A 205 -26.52 16.73 -18.17
N GLY A 206 -27.10 17.85 -17.74
CA GLY A 206 -28.51 18.18 -17.95
C GLY A 206 -29.45 17.25 -17.18
N ILE A 207 -29.14 16.96 -15.92
CA ILE A 207 -29.86 15.99 -15.09
C ILE A 207 -30.40 16.61 -13.79
N THR A 208 -31.29 15.88 -13.14
CA THR A 208 -31.85 16.23 -11.83
C THR A 208 -31.06 15.62 -10.66
N ASP A 209 -31.27 16.13 -9.45
CA ASP A 209 -30.74 15.54 -8.20
C ASP A 209 -31.20 14.08 -8.01
N GLU A 210 -32.44 13.76 -8.39
CA GLU A 210 -32.98 12.39 -8.38
C GLU A 210 -32.19 11.45 -9.31
N GLU A 211 -31.82 11.93 -10.50
CA GLU A 211 -30.98 11.18 -11.43
C GLU A 211 -29.54 11.06 -10.93
N TRP A 212 -28.99 12.11 -10.29
CA TRP A 212 -27.67 12.04 -9.67
C TRP A 212 -27.60 10.91 -8.65
N PHE A 213 -28.59 10.80 -7.77
CA PHE A 213 -28.67 9.75 -6.75
C PHE A 213 -29.18 8.39 -7.26
N ASN A 214 -29.43 8.25 -8.57
CA ASN A 214 -29.75 6.97 -9.16
C ASN A 214 -28.48 6.23 -9.62
N TYR A 215 -28.13 5.13 -8.95
CA TYR A 215 -26.93 4.34 -9.29
C TYR A 215 -26.94 3.82 -10.73
N LYS A 216 -28.12 3.56 -11.32
CA LYS A 216 -28.24 3.10 -12.71
C LYS A 216 -27.82 4.21 -13.68
N TRP A 217 -28.12 5.46 -13.35
CA TRP A 217 -27.67 6.62 -14.11
C TRP A 217 -26.15 6.77 -13.99
N GLN A 218 -25.60 6.66 -12.77
CA GLN A 218 -24.15 6.69 -12.53
C GLN A 218 -23.42 5.62 -13.34
N PHE A 219 -23.90 4.38 -13.34
CA PHE A 219 -23.32 3.26 -14.09
C PHE A 219 -23.44 3.44 -15.61
N LYS A 220 -24.58 3.91 -16.11
CA LYS A 220 -24.79 4.19 -17.55
C LYS A 220 -23.86 5.28 -18.06
N ASN A 221 -23.49 6.23 -17.20
CA ASN A 221 -22.70 7.41 -17.53
C ASN A 221 -21.25 7.35 -17.01
N VAL A 222 -20.73 6.17 -16.66
CA VAL A 222 -19.29 6.00 -16.39
C VAL A 222 -18.48 6.58 -17.57
N LEU A 223 -17.56 7.48 -17.26
CA LEU A 223 -16.63 8.05 -18.22
C LEU A 223 -15.62 6.96 -18.58
N ARG A 224 -15.69 6.48 -19.82
CA ARG A 224 -14.87 5.36 -20.33
C ARG A 224 -14.61 5.49 -21.82
N GLY A 225 -13.54 4.86 -22.28
CA GLY A 225 -13.07 4.93 -23.67
C GLY A 225 -12.85 6.37 -24.17
N LEU A 226 -12.86 6.56 -25.49
CA LEU A 226 -12.73 7.89 -26.10
C LEU A 226 -13.88 8.84 -25.76
N LYS A 227 -15.08 8.30 -25.48
CA LYS A 227 -16.22 9.10 -25.01
C LYS A 227 -15.92 9.77 -23.67
N GLY A 228 -15.30 9.04 -22.73
CA GLY A 228 -14.88 9.57 -21.44
C GLY A 228 -13.87 10.70 -21.58
N VAL A 229 -12.85 10.52 -22.43
CA VAL A 229 -11.86 11.57 -22.74
C VAL A 229 -12.53 12.81 -23.30
N LYS A 230 -13.46 12.65 -24.25
CA LYS A 230 -14.22 13.75 -24.84
C LYS A 230 -15.00 14.52 -23.76
N ILE A 231 -15.70 13.82 -22.87
CA ILE A 231 -16.44 14.45 -21.77
C ILE A 231 -15.50 15.24 -20.85
N LEU A 232 -14.32 14.71 -20.50
CA LEU A 232 -13.35 15.42 -19.65
C LEU A 232 -12.82 16.69 -20.34
N ARG A 233 -12.59 16.65 -21.66
CA ARG A 233 -12.19 17.82 -22.45
C ARG A 233 -13.30 18.88 -22.47
N GLU A 234 -14.54 18.48 -22.78
CA GLU A 234 -15.70 19.38 -22.79
C GLU A 234 -15.94 20.00 -21.40
N LEU A 235 -15.89 19.20 -20.34
CA LEU A 235 -16.05 19.68 -18.96
C LEU A 235 -15.00 20.72 -18.59
N ARG A 236 -13.74 20.51 -18.99
CA ARG A 236 -12.65 21.49 -18.80
C ARG A 236 -12.88 22.79 -19.55
N GLU A 237 -13.47 22.73 -20.75
CA GLU A 237 -13.70 23.89 -21.60
C GLU A 237 -14.88 24.74 -21.12
N VAL A 238 -15.95 24.12 -20.61
CA VAL A 238 -17.21 24.81 -20.28
C VAL A 238 -17.43 25.06 -18.80
N THR A 239 -16.59 24.52 -17.92
CA THR A 239 -16.70 24.68 -16.46
C THR A 239 -15.36 25.09 -15.84
N ASN A 240 -15.31 25.24 -14.50
CA ASN A 240 -14.06 25.45 -13.77
C ASN A 240 -13.27 24.17 -13.50
N PHE A 241 -13.70 23.00 -14.00
CA PHE A 241 -12.98 21.74 -13.84
C PHE A 241 -11.56 21.81 -14.43
N LYS A 242 -10.56 21.42 -13.63
CA LYS A 242 -9.16 21.39 -14.05
C LYS A 242 -8.62 19.97 -14.22
N ILE A 243 -8.00 19.74 -15.36
CA ILE A 243 -7.16 18.59 -15.71
C ILE A 243 -6.12 19.07 -16.74
N SER A 244 -4.87 18.63 -16.62
CA SER A 244 -3.81 19.05 -17.55
C SER A 244 -3.99 18.42 -18.93
N ASP A 245 -3.41 19.04 -19.96
CA ASP A 245 -3.34 18.40 -21.29
C ASP A 245 -2.56 17.08 -21.22
N GLU A 246 -1.47 17.04 -20.46
CA GLU A 246 -0.67 15.84 -20.19
C GLU A 246 -1.52 14.68 -19.63
N ASP A 247 -2.33 14.92 -18.59
CA ASP A 247 -3.19 13.88 -18.01
C ASP A 247 -4.23 13.38 -19.04
N LEU A 248 -4.83 14.29 -19.81
CA LEU A 248 -5.78 13.93 -20.86
C LEU A 248 -5.13 13.12 -21.99
N GLU A 249 -3.93 13.50 -22.40
CA GLU A 249 -3.14 12.79 -23.41
C GLU A 249 -2.75 11.39 -22.95
N ILE A 250 -2.37 11.22 -21.68
CA ILE A 250 -2.06 9.92 -21.09
C ILE A 250 -3.32 9.03 -21.04
N ILE A 251 -4.47 9.56 -20.60
CA ILE A 251 -5.74 8.82 -20.61
C ILE A 251 -6.12 8.44 -22.04
N GLU A 252 -5.97 9.37 -22.99
CA GLU A 252 -6.25 9.12 -24.41
C GLU A 252 -5.34 8.05 -25.02
N LYS A 253 -4.03 8.09 -24.71
CA LYS A 253 -3.04 7.06 -25.07
C LYS A 253 -3.44 5.70 -24.50
N ALA A 254 -3.90 5.66 -23.25
CA ALA A 254 -4.36 4.43 -22.60
C ALA A 254 -5.56 3.80 -23.34
N VAL A 255 -6.63 4.56 -23.52
CA VAL A 255 -7.88 4.04 -24.13
C VAL A 255 -7.69 3.67 -25.61
N LYS A 256 -6.87 4.42 -26.38
CA LYS A 256 -6.53 4.08 -27.78
C LYS A 256 -5.80 2.75 -27.90
N ASN A 257 -5.08 2.35 -26.85
CA ASN A 257 -4.34 1.08 -26.79
C ASN A 257 -5.09 -0.04 -26.06
N GLY A 258 -6.40 0.12 -25.85
CA GLY A 258 -7.23 -0.90 -25.20
C GLY A 258 -6.86 -1.12 -23.73
N ILE A 259 -6.40 -0.08 -23.04
CA ILE A 259 -6.24 -0.08 -21.58
C ILE A 259 -7.53 0.54 -21.02
N PRO A 260 -8.31 -0.22 -20.22
CA PRO A 260 -9.58 0.27 -19.70
C PRO A 260 -9.43 1.50 -18.81
N PHE A 261 -10.34 2.44 -18.98
CA PHE A 261 -10.50 3.62 -18.12
C PHE A 261 -11.95 3.70 -17.65
N GLY A 262 -12.14 3.93 -16.36
CA GLY A 262 -13.47 4.04 -15.76
C GLY A 262 -13.47 5.04 -14.63
N LEU A 263 -14.34 6.04 -14.72
CA LEU A 263 -14.57 7.05 -13.70
C LEU A 263 -16.08 7.32 -13.61
N THR A 264 -16.68 7.05 -12.45
CA THR A 264 -18.10 7.39 -12.24
C THR A 264 -18.28 8.90 -12.15
N PRO A 265 -19.41 9.48 -12.62
CA PRO A 265 -19.70 10.88 -12.38
C PRO A 265 -19.67 11.25 -10.89
N TYR A 266 -20.14 10.35 -10.02
CA TYR A 266 -19.98 10.48 -8.58
C TYR A 266 -18.50 10.61 -8.20
N TYR A 267 -17.61 9.70 -8.57
CA TYR A 267 -16.23 9.80 -8.08
C TYR A 267 -15.48 11.01 -8.67
N LEU A 268 -15.85 11.45 -9.88
CA LEU A 268 -15.39 12.71 -10.48
C LEU A 268 -15.75 13.94 -9.60
N HIS A 269 -16.93 13.95 -8.95
CA HIS A 269 -17.35 15.05 -8.08
C HIS A 269 -16.44 15.25 -6.87
N LEU A 270 -15.70 14.20 -6.47
CA LEU A 270 -14.74 14.26 -5.37
C LEU A 270 -13.51 15.10 -5.71
N PHE A 271 -13.22 15.32 -7.01
CA PHE A 271 -12.05 16.08 -7.44
C PHE A 271 -12.16 17.54 -6.99
N ASP A 272 -11.01 18.12 -6.71
CA ASP A 272 -10.84 19.55 -6.56
C ASP A 272 -10.80 20.20 -7.95
N PHE A 273 -11.86 20.94 -8.28
CA PHE A 273 -11.97 21.64 -9.56
C PHE A 273 -11.06 22.88 -9.58
N GLU A 274 -10.71 23.44 -8.42
CA GLU A 274 -9.95 24.68 -8.31
C GLU A 274 -8.45 24.44 -8.14
N ASN A 275 -8.06 23.50 -7.26
CA ASN A 275 -6.68 23.21 -6.88
C ASN A 275 -6.35 21.70 -7.02
N PRO A 276 -6.22 21.22 -8.27
CA PRO A 276 -5.97 19.79 -8.52
C PRO A 276 -4.66 19.32 -7.87
N TYR A 277 -4.65 18.09 -7.40
CA TYR A 277 -3.51 17.40 -6.77
C TYR A 277 -3.05 17.97 -5.41
N VAL A 278 -3.88 18.79 -4.75
CA VAL A 278 -3.61 19.27 -3.39
C VAL A 278 -4.37 18.42 -2.36
N GLU A 279 -5.67 18.67 -2.20
CA GLU A 279 -6.52 17.93 -1.25
C GLU A 279 -7.01 16.61 -1.84
N ASP A 280 -7.12 16.55 -3.17
CA ASP A 280 -7.66 15.44 -3.93
C ASP A 280 -6.57 14.57 -4.58
N LEU A 281 -5.30 14.79 -4.23
CA LEU A 281 -4.15 14.03 -4.74
C LEU A 281 -4.41 12.52 -4.71
N ALA A 282 -4.83 12.02 -3.55
CA ALA A 282 -5.10 10.61 -3.33
C ALA A 282 -6.20 10.09 -4.26
N VAL A 283 -7.30 10.82 -4.48
CA VAL A 283 -8.43 10.36 -5.32
C VAL A 283 -8.14 10.50 -6.82
N ARG A 284 -7.45 11.57 -7.24
CA ARG A 284 -7.07 11.76 -8.65
C ARG A 284 -6.12 10.67 -9.12
N ARG A 285 -5.08 10.36 -8.33
CA ARG A 285 -4.10 9.34 -8.70
C ARG A 285 -4.70 7.94 -8.76
N GLN A 286 -5.83 7.67 -8.12
CA GLN A 286 -6.44 6.34 -8.28
C GLN A 286 -7.03 6.09 -9.66
N VAL A 287 -7.28 7.14 -10.45
CA VAL A 287 -7.97 7.02 -11.75
C VAL A 287 -7.19 7.64 -12.90
N ILE A 288 -6.36 8.65 -12.66
CA ILE A 288 -5.48 9.25 -13.67
C ILE A 288 -4.14 8.50 -13.65
N PRO A 289 -3.84 7.68 -14.67
CA PRO A 289 -2.61 6.89 -14.69
C PRO A 289 -1.37 7.76 -14.93
N PRO A 290 -0.21 7.39 -14.38
CA PRO A 290 1.08 7.94 -14.82
C PRO A 290 1.43 7.39 -16.21
N GLU A 291 2.28 8.10 -16.95
CA GLU A 291 2.71 7.68 -18.28
C GLU A 291 3.38 6.30 -18.27
N TRP A 292 4.26 6.04 -17.29
CA TRP A 292 4.97 4.76 -17.12
C TRP A 292 4.01 3.56 -17.11
N TYR A 293 2.91 3.66 -16.36
CA TYR A 293 1.89 2.59 -16.31
C TYR A 293 1.31 2.33 -17.71
N VAL A 294 0.95 3.38 -18.44
CA VAL A 294 0.39 3.27 -19.78
C VAL A 294 1.40 2.66 -20.75
N GLU A 295 2.66 3.07 -20.68
CA GLU A 295 3.72 2.54 -21.52
C GLU A 295 3.99 1.07 -21.27
N LYS A 296 4.10 0.64 -20.02
CA LYS A 296 4.26 -0.78 -19.67
C LYS A 296 3.05 -1.61 -20.07
N MET A 297 1.84 -1.08 -19.88
CA MET A 297 0.63 -1.75 -20.35
C MET A 297 0.57 -1.89 -21.88
N ILE A 298 1.17 -0.95 -22.63
CA ILE A 298 1.30 -1.05 -24.10
C ILE A 298 2.38 -2.06 -24.48
N GLU A 299 3.55 -2.02 -23.84
CA GLU A 299 4.67 -2.94 -24.08
C GLU A 299 4.24 -4.40 -23.95
N HIS A 300 3.43 -4.72 -22.93
CA HIS A 300 2.92 -6.06 -22.66
C HIS A 300 1.52 -6.33 -23.20
N LYS A 301 1.06 -5.57 -24.21
CA LYS A 301 -0.34 -5.68 -24.70
C LYS A 301 -0.75 -7.11 -25.08
N GLU A 302 0.18 -7.89 -25.65
CA GLU A 302 -0.08 -9.24 -26.15
C GLU A 302 0.07 -10.34 -25.07
N ASP A 303 0.68 -10.04 -23.93
CA ASP A 303 0.99 -11.01 -22.85
C ASP A 303 0.61 -10.51 -21.45
N ARG A 304 -0.25 -9.49 -21.33
CA ARG A 304 -0.67 -8.87 -20.05
C ARG A 304 -1.11 -9.90 -19.01
N ASN A 305 -1.83 -10.95 -19.44
CA ASN A 305 -2.35 -12.00 -18.57
C ASN A 305 -1.25 -12.86 -17.91
N ILE A 306 -0.03 -12.84 -18.44
CA ILE A 306 1.13 -13.50 -17.86
C ILE A 306 2.04 -12.47 -17.20
N ALA A 307 2.37 -11.39 -17.92
CA ALA A 307 3.30 -10.36 -17.47
C ALA A 307 2.85 -9.65 -16.18
N PHE A 308 1.54 -9.45 -16.02
CA PHE A 308 0.98 -8.69 -14.91
C PHE A 308 0.13 -9.53 -13.94
N ASP A 309 0.03 -10.85 -14.10
CA ASP A 309 -0.58 -11.72 -13.09
C ASP A 309 0.41 -12.03 -11.95
N PHE A 310 0.80 -10.98 -11.22
CA PHE A 310 1.73 -11.05 -10.09
C PHE A 310 1.31 -12.08 -9.03
N MET A 311 0.01 -12.34 -8.91
CA MET A 311 -0.52 -13.26 -7.92
C MET A 311 -0.60 -14.71 -8.42
N GLY A 312 -0.36 -14.97 -9.71
CA GLY A 312 -0.60 -16.26 -10.35
C GLY A 312 -2.03 -16.76 -10.15
N GLU A 313 -3.01 -15.86 -10.27
CA GLU A 313 -4.43 -16.25 -10.19
C GLU A 313 -4.83 -17.22 -11.30
N HIS A 314 -4.16 -17.18 -12.47
CA HIS A 314 -4.33 -18.17 -13.53
C HIS A 314 -3.94 -19.59 -13.06
N ASP A 315 -2.75 -19.73 -12.46
CA ASP A 315 -2.21 -21.01 -11.98
C ASP A 315 -2.95 -21.57 -10.76
N THR A 316 -3.86 -20.78 -10.16
CA THR A 316 -4.63 -21.14 -8.95
C THR A 316 -6.15 -21.18 -9.22
N SER A 317 -6.54 -21.32 -10.49
CA SER A 317 -7.92 -21.38 -10.96
C SER A 317 -8.33 -22.84 -11.28
N PRO A 318 -9.05 -23.56 -10.40
CA PRO A 318 -9.46 -24.95 -10.67
C PRO A 318 -10.54 -25.06 -11.75
N ILE A 319 -11.34 -24.00 -11.94
CA ILE A 319 -12.36 -23.83 -12.98
C ILE A 319 -12.47 -22.33 -13.30
N ASP A 320 -13.08 -21.98 -14.42
CA ASP A 320 -13.47 -20.60 -14.75
C ASP A 320 -14.10 -19.88 -13.54
N LEU A 321 -13.73 -18.62 -13.34
CA LEU A 321 -14.20 -17.71 -12.29
C LEU A 321 -13.78 -18.06 -10.85
N VAL A 322 -13.28 -19.26 -10.57
CA VAL A 322 -12.87 -19.67 -9.21
C VAL A 322 -11.37 -19.50 -9.04
N THR A 323 -10.92 -18.90 -7.94
CA THR A 323 -9.50 -18.90 -7.57
C THR A 323 -9.34 -19.45 -6.15
N ARG A 324 -8.61 -20.57 -6.00
CA ARG A 324 -8.39 -21.24 -4.72
C ARG A 324 -6.91 -21.20 -4.35
N ARG A 325 -6.61 -20.51 -3.25
CA ARG A 325 -5.25 -20.45 -2.66
C ARG A 325 -5.18 -20.85 -1.20
N TYR A 326 -6.33 -21.01 -0.54
CA TYR A 326 -6.39 -21.33 0.88
C TYR A 326 -7.24 -22.58 1.10
N VAL A 327 -7.07 -23.20 2.26
CA VAL A 327 -7.69 -24.49 2.58
C VAL A 327 -9.22 -24.39 2.57
N THR A 328 -9.76 -23.35 3.20
CA THR A 328 -11.20 -23.25 3.53
C THR A 328 -11.95 -22.08 2.89
N ILE A 329 -11.27 -21.31 2.04
CA ILE A 329 -11.86 -20.17 1.32
C ILE A 329 -11.36 -20.13 -0.12
N ALA A 330 -12.27 -19.84 -1.04
CA ALA A 330 -11.95 -19.51 -2.42
C ALA A 330 -12.72 -18.28 -2.90
N ILE A 331 -12.25 -17.71 -3.99
CA ILE A 331 -12.82 -16.55 -4.66
C ILE A 331 -13.72 -17.02 -5.80
N ILE A 332 -14.88 -16.38 -5.97
CA ILE A 332 -15.65 -16.40 -7.22
C ILE A 332 -15.64 -14.99 -7.84
N LYS A 333 -15.43 -14.91 -9.15
CA LYS A 333 -15.31 -13.66 -9.93
C LYS A 333 -16.50 -13.49 -10.89
N PRO A 334 -17.72 -13.22 -10.43
CA PRO A 334 -18.89 -13.17 -11.30
C PRO A 334 -18.96 -11.93 -12.20
N TYR A 335 -18.05 -10.96 -12.08
CA TYR A 335 -18.02 -9.76 -12.92
C TYR A 335 -16.57 -9.30 -13.12
N GLU A 336 -16.16 -8.99 -14.35
CA GLU A 336 -14.77 -8.73 -14.74
C GLU A 336 -14.47 -7.25 -15.05
N SER A 337 -15.28 -6.33 -14.52
CA SER A 337 -15.04 -4.89 -14.63
C SER A 337 -15.46 -4.15 -13.36
N CYS A 338 -15.10 -2.87 -13.27
CA CYS A 338 -15.45 -1.98 -12.17
C CYS A 338 -16.01 -0.66 -12.74
N PRO A 339 -17.00 -0.02 -12.08
CA PRO A 339 -17.50 1.28 -12.51
C PRO A 339 -16.46 2.40 -12.39
N GLN A 340 -15.45 2.20 -11.52
CA GLN A 340 -14.22 2.97 -11.49
C GLN A 340 -13.03 2.02 -11.55
N ILE A 341 -12.06 2.29 -12.41
CA ILE A 341 -10.87 1.45 -12.59
C ILE A 341 -9.69 2.09 -11.86
N CYS A 342 -9.20 1.40 -10.83
CA CYS A 342 -8.04 1.84 -10.06
C CYS A 342 -6.76 1.66 -10.89
N VAL A 343 -5.89 2.66 -10.97
CA VAL A 343 -4.60 2.56 -11.67
C VAL A 343 -3.74 1.42 -11.11
N TYR A 344 -3.67 1.29 -9.77
CA TYR A 344 -2.89 0.25 -9.07
C TYR A 344 -3.62 -1.11 -8.97
N CYS A 345 -4.61 -1.38 -9.82
CA CYS A 345 -5.42 -2.59 -9.74
C CYS A 345 -4.56 -3.87 -9.86
N GLN A 346 -4.68 -4.77 -8.87
CA GLN A 346 -4.01 -6.08 -8.92
C GLN A 346 -4.35 -6.84 -10.22
N ARG A 347 -5.59 -6.71 -10.69
CA ARG A 347 -6.19 -7.40 -11.83
C ARG A 347 -6.23 -6.57 -13.12
N ASN A 348 -5.38 -5.55 -13.25
CA ASN A 348 -5.30 -4.70 -14.46
C ASN A 348 -5.14 -5.50 -15.78
N TRP A 349 -4.68 -6.76 -15.71
CA TRP A 349 -4.54 -7.69 -16.82
C TRP A 349 -5.83 -8.38 -17.27
N MET A 350 -6.85 -8.46 -16.41
CA MET A 350 -8.15 -9.08 -16.74
C MET A 350 -9.33 -8.09 -16.76
N VAL A 351 -9.16 -6.90 -16.15
CA VAL A 351 -10.24 -5.91 -16.13
C VAL A 351 -10.60 -5.53 -17.56
N GLN A 352 -11.89 -5.53 -17.86
CA GLN A 352 -12.45 -5.10 -19.14
C GLN A 352 -13.08 -3.71 -19.02
N ASP A 353 -13.45 -3.10 -20.14
CA ASP A 353 -14.31 -1.91 -20.14
C ASP A 353 -15.63 -2.19 -19.41
N PHE A 354 -16.16 -1.18 -18.72
CA PHE A 354 -17.36 -1.32 -17.90
C PHE A 354 -18.65 -1.43 -18.72
N ASP A 355 -18.97 -2.64 -19.19
CA ASP A 355 -20.22 -2.93 -19.89
C ASP A 355 -20.87 -4.27 -19.50
N ALA A 356 -21.95 -4.63 -20.20
CA ALA A 356 -22.69 -5.85 -19.94
C ALA A 356 -21.90 -7.14 -20.25
N LYS A 357 -20.87 -7.09 -21.11
CA LYS A 357 -20.03 -8.25 -21.47
C LYS A 357 -19.06 -8.63 -20.36
N ALA A 358 -18.77 -7.70 -19.44
CA ALA A 358 -18.00 -8.01 -18.24
C ALA A 358 -18.74 -8.97 -17.29
N PHE A 359 -20.04 -9.21 -17.49
CA PHE A 359 -20.73 -10.34 -16.88
C PHE A 359 -20.54 -11.59 -17.76
N PRO A 360 -19.85 -12.65 -17.30
CA PRO A 360 -19.54 -13.84 -18.10
C PRO A 360 -20.77 -14.70 -18.43
N GLY A 361 -21.95 -14.35 -17.91
CA GLY A 361 -23.20 -15.08 -18.06
C GLY A 361 -23.48 -16.02 -16.89
N TRP A 362 -24.76 -16.27 -16.62
CA TRP A 362 -25.19 -17.06 -15.47
C TRP A 362 -24.69 -18.51 -15.54
N GLU A 363 -24.62 -19.12 -16.71
CA GLU A 363 -24.16 -20.51 -16.87
C GLU A 363 -22.74 -20.72 -16.33
N LYS A 364 -21.82 -19.76 -16.56
CA LYS A 364 -20.46 -19.82 -16.02
C LYS A 364 -20.44 -19.63 -14.50
N VAL A 365 -21.24 -18.71 -13.98
CA VAL A 365 -21.39 -18.49 -12.52
C VAL A 365 -21.97 -19.72 -11.84
N GLU A 366 -22.96 -20.37 -12.46
CA GLU A 366 -23.58 -21.60 -11.99
C GLU A 366 -22.57 -22.75 -11.89
N LYS A 367 -21.77 -22.98 -12.94
CA LYS A 367 -20.68 -23.98 -12.92
C LYS A 367 -19.65 -23.71 -11.82
N ALA A 368 -19.32 -22.44 -11.59
CA ALA A 368 -18.42 -22.06 -10.50
C ALA A 368 -19.05 -22.36 -9.13
N LEU A 369 -20.35 -22.09 -8.95
CA LEU A 369 -21.09 -22.43 -7.73
C LEU A 369 -21.22 -23.95 -7.52
N ASP A 370 -21.36 -24.72 -8.60
CA ASP A 370 -21.37 -26.19 -8.54
C ASP A 370 -20.03 -26.71 -7.99
N TRP A 371 -18.90 -26.14 -8.44
CA TRP A 371 -17.59 -26.45 -7.86
C TRP A 371 -17.57 -26.18 -6.34
N PHE A 372 -18.12 -25.07 -5.84
CA PHE A 372 -18.21 -24.82 -4.39
C PHE A 372 -19.09 -25.85 -3.67
N ALA A 373 -20.19 -26.28 -4.28
CA ALA A 373 -21.09 -27.30 -3.72
C ALA A 373 -20.40 -28.67 -3.59
N GLU A 374 -19.51 -29.01 -4.54
CA GLU A 374 -18.73 -30.26 -4.55
C GLU A 374 -17.55 -30.26 -3.56
N HIS A 375 -17.19 -29.11 -2.97
CA HIS A 375 -16.01 -28.97 -2.11
C HIS A 375 -16.40 -28.54 -0.69
N ASP A 376 -16.72 -29.53 0.17
CA ASP A 376 -17.12 -29.35 1.57
C ASP A 376 -16.13 -28.55 2.43
N SER A 377 -14.84 -28.56 2.07
CA SER A 377 -13.81 -27.74 2.70
C SER A 377 -14.04 -26.23 2.58
N MET A 378 -14.84 -25.75 1.62
CA MET A 378 -15.09 -24.32 1.38
C MET A 378 -16.13 -23.77 2.36
N ILE A 379 -15.69 -23.31 3.53
CA ILE A 379 -16.59 -22.77 4.56
C ILE A 379 -16.91 -21.28 4.35
N GLU A 380 -16.06 -20.53 3.63
CA GLU A 380 -16.29 -19.13 3.28
C GLU A 380 -16.12 -18.94 1.76
N ILE A 381 -17.03 -18.18 1.15
CA ILE A 381 -16.95 -17.80 -0.28
C ILE A 381 -16.73 -16.30 -0.39
N LEU A 382 -15.67 -15.89 -1.09
CA LEU A 382 -15.42 -14.47 -1.40
C LEU A 382 -15.93 -14.13 -2.81
N ILE A 383 -17.02 -13.37 -2.89
CA ILE A 383 -17.56 -12.85 -4.14
C ILE A 383 -16.84 -11.53 -4.48
N THR A 384 -16.04 -11.55 -5.55
CA THR A 384 -15.22 -10.40 -6.01
C THR A 384 -15.06 -10.44 -7.54
N GLY A 385 -13.88 -10.17 -8.09
CA GLY A 385 -13.61 -10.07 -9.53
C GLY A 385 -13.10 -8.68 -9.85
N GLY A 386 -13.82 -7.95 -10.70
CA GLY A 386 -13.84 -6.50 -10.66
C GLY A 386 -14.65 -6.04 -9.45
N ASP A 387 -15.88 -5.56 -9.68
CA ASP A 387 -16.79 -5.18 -8.60
C ASP A 387 -18.14 -5.91 -8.69
N PRO A 388 -18.47 -6.81 -7.76
CA PRO A 388 -19.69 -7.61 -7.80
C PRO A 388 -20.97 -6.78 -7.58
N PHE A 389 -20.88 -5.56 -7.02
CA PHE A 389 -22.06 -4.69 -6.87
C PHE A 389 -22.44 -3.99 -8.18
N SER A 390 -21.67 -4.20 -9.25
CA SER A 390 -22.08 -3.89 -10.63
C SER A 390 -23.21 -4.78 -11.14
N LEU A 391 -23.38 -5.97 -10.54
CA LEU A 391 -24.46 -6.89 -10.87
C LEU A 391 -25.82 -6.34 -10.41
N SER A 392 -26.89 -6.80 -11.06
CA SER A 392 -28.26 -6.51 -10.62
C SER A 392 -28.57 -7.22 -9.30
N ASP A 393 -29.51 -6.68 -8.53
CA ASP A 393 -29.96 -7.31 -7.26
C ASP A 393 -30.42 -8.75 -7.50
N LYS A 394 -31.14 -9.01 -8.60
CA LYS A 394 -31.57 -10.35 -9.01
C LYS A 394 -30.40 -11.32 -9.21
N ALA A 395 -29.28 -10.86 -9.78
CA ALA A 395 -28.11 -11.71 -9.98
C ALA A 395 -27.41 -12.01 -8.64
N ILE A 396 -27.32 -11.00 -7.76
CA ILE A 396 -26.79 -11.15 -6.40
C ILE A 396 -27.65 -12.12 -5.59
N GLU A 397 -28.97 -11.92 -5.57
CA GLU A 397 -29.96 -12.78 -4.92
C GLU A 397 -29.83 -14.23 -5.40
N LYS A 398 -29.77 -14.44 -6.72
CA LYS A 398 -29.65 -15.79 -7.29
C LYS A 398 -28.36 -16.49 -6.84
N MET A 399 -27.24 -15.77 -6.72
CA MET A 399 -26.00 -16.33 -6.18
C MET A 399 -26.14 -16.67 -4.70
N LEU A 400 -26.69 -15.76 -3.90
CA LEU A 400 -26.88 -15.98 -2.46
C LEU A 400 -27.81 -17.17 -2.19
N ASN A 401 -28.91 -17.31 -2.91
CA ASN A 401 -29.82 -18.46 -2.78
C ASN A 401 -29.10 -19.79 -3.05
N ARG A 402 -28.31 -19.87 -4.13
CA ARG A 402 -27.49 -21.07 -4.42
C ARG A 402 -26.47 -21.36 -3.31
N ILE A 403 -25.85 -20.33 -2.72
CA ILE A 403 -24.89 -20.50 -1.63
C ILE A 403 -25.61 -20.89 -0.32
N ALA A 404 -26.84 -20.43 -0.10
CA ALA A 404 -27.65 -20.81 1.07
C ALA A 404 -27.87 -22.34 1.12
N GLU A 405 -28.07 -22.99 -0.03
CA GLU A 405 -28.24 -24.45 -0.16
C GLU A 405 -27.00 -25.26 0.28
N MET A 406 -25.81 -24.65 0.31
CA MET A 406 -24.55 -25.33 0.62
C MET A 406 -24.30 -25.43 2.14
N ASN A 407 -24.74 -26.50 2.80
CA ASN A 407 -24.70 -26.64 4.26
C ASN A 407 -23.31 -26.42 4.92
N HIS A 408 -22.22 -26.73 4.21
CA HIS A 408 -20.84 -26.53 4.70
C HIS A 408 -20.38 -25.08 4.69
N VAL A 409 -21.01 -24.21 3.89
CA VAL A 409 -20.69 -22.79 3.82
C VAL A 409 -21.27 -22.09 5.06
N VAL A 410 -20.39 -21.50 5.87
CA VAL A 410 -20.71 -20.72 7.07
C VAL A 410 -21.07 -19.27 6.70
N GLY A 411 -20.47 -18.74 5.63
CA GLY A 411 -20.71 -17.36 5.24
C GLY A 411 -20.12 -16.92 3.91
N VAL A 412 -20.50 -15.71 3.52
CA VAL A 412 -20.10 -15.05 2.28
C VAL A 412 -19.47 -13.71 2.61
N ARG A 413 -18.41 -13.37 1.88
CA ARG A 413 -17.84 -12.03 1.88
C ARG A 413 -17.93 -11.42 0.49
N PHE A 414 -18.43 -10.19 0.39
CA PHE A 414 -18.31 -9.40 -0.83
C PHE A 414 -17.05 -8.53 -0.77
N GLY A 415 -16.25 -8.52 -1.84
CA GLY A 415 -15.21 -7.53 -2.06
C GLY A 415 -15.70 -6.48 -3.06
N THR A 416 -16.07 -5.29 -2.59
CA THR A 416 -16.67 -4.23 -3.44
C THR A 416 -16.15 -2.85 -3.08
N ARG A 417 -15.75 -2.10 -4.12
CA ARG A 417 -15.35 -0.70 -4.00
C ARG A 417 -16.52 0.26 -4.29
N THR A 418 -17.63 -0.26 -4.79
CA THR A 418 -18.82 0.52 -5.16
C THR A 418 -19.40 1.35 -4.01
N ILE A 419 -19.25 0.91 -2.74
CA ILE A 419 -19.60 1.72 -1.56
C ILE A 419 -18.91 3.10 -1.61
N VAL A 420 -17.71 3.17 -2.17
CA VAL A 420 -16.90 4.39 -2.29
C VAL A 420 -17.14 5.10 -3.62
N THR A 421 -17.33 4.38 -4.71
CA THR A 421 -17.30 4.94 -6.08
C THR A 421 -18.69 5.22 -6.65
N ALA A 422 -19.73 4.62 -6.08
CA ALA A 422 -21.13 4.93 -6.34
C ALA A 422 -21.98 4.49 -5.12
N PRO A 423 -21.83 5.16 -3.95
CA PRO A 423 -22.51 4.77 -2.69
C PRO A 423 -24.02 4.60 -2.83
N MET A 424 -24.65 5.35 -3.74
CA MET A 424 -26.07 5.23 -4.07
C MET A 424 -26.50 3.86 -4.63
N ARG A 425 -25.55 2.97 -4.98
CA ARG A 425 -25.85 1.56 -5.31
C ARG A 425 -26.38 0.79 -4.11
N ILE A 426 -26.04 1.23 -2.89
CA ILE A 426 -26.56 0.68 -1.64
C ILE A 426 -27.95 1.27 -1.39
N THR A 427 -28.93 0.73 -2.10
CA THR A 427 -30.34 1.04 -1.88
C THR A 427 -30.85 0.29 -0.64
N ASP A 428 -32.06 0.63 -0.19
CA ASP A 428 -32.67 -0.09 0.92
C ASP A 428 -32.97 -1.53 0.53
N GLU A 429 -33.42 -1.76 -0.71
CA GLU A 429 -33.69 -3.10 -1.26
C GLU A 429 -32.42 -3.97 -1.32
N LEU A 430 -31.28 -3.42 -1.76
CA LEU A 430 -30.02 -4.18 -1.74
C LEU A 430 -29.58 -4.47 -0.31
N ALA A 431 -29.68 -3.50 0.61
CA ALA A 431 -29.27 -3.69 1.99
C ALA A 431 -30.14 -4.74 2.70
N GLU A 432 -31.46 -4.73 2.47
CA GLU A 432 -32.41 -5.73 2.96
C GLU A 432 -32.15 -7.12 2.36
N LEU A 433 -31.93 -7.21 1.04
CA LEU A 433 -31.59 -8.47 0.36
C LEU A 433 -30.32 -9.11 0.96
N LEU A 434 -29.27 -8.31 1.19
CA LEU A 434 -28.04 -8.79 1.79
C LEU A 434 -28.26 -9.16 3.28
N GLY A 435 -29.06 -8.38 4.01
CA GLY A 435 -29.40 -8.63 5.41
C GLY A 435 -30.30 -9.84 5.64
N SER A 436 -31.08 -10.25 4.64
CA SER A 436 -31.96 -11.42 4.70
C SER A 436 -31.23 -12.74 4.42
N PHE A 437 -29.96 -12.71 4.04
CA PHE A 437 -29.18 -13.92 3.85
C PHE A 437 -29.02 -14.65 5.18
N GLU A 438 -29.45 -15.91 5.24
CA GLU A 438 -29.56 -16.67 6.51
C GLU A 438 -28.20 -17.03 7.14
N LYS A 439 -27.10 -16.89 6.38
CA LYS A 439 -25.73 -17.17 6.82
C LYS A 439 -24.96 -15.87 7.06
N SER A 440 -23.77 -15.97 7.64
CA SER A 440 -22.94 -14.78 7.90
C SER A 440 -22.59 -14.06 6.59
N LEU A 441 -22.94 -12.77 6.48
CA LEU A 441 -22.59 -11.93 5.35
C LEU A 441 -21.77 -10.73 5.81
N MET A 442 -20.63 -10.51 5.15
CA MET A 442 -19.77 -9.37 5.41
C MET A 442 -19.31 -8.71 4.12
N ILE A 443 -18.91 -7.44 4.21
CA ILE A 443 -18.39 -6.69 3.08
C ILE A 443 -16.97 -6.22 3.39
N SER A 444 -16.02 -6.49 2.51
CA SER A 444 -14.73 -5.80 2.44
C SER A 444 -14.81 -4.71 1.37
N THR A 445 -14.72 -3.46 1.80
CA THR A 445 -14.61 -2.30 0.93
C THR A 445 -13.17 -1.81 0.79
N HIS A 446 -12.97 -0.83 -0.07
CA HIS A 446 -11.66 -0.35 -0.52
C HIS A 446 -11.69 1.19 -0.54
N VAL A 447 -11.50 1.76 0.64
CA VAL A 447 -11.26 3.21 0.88
C VAL A 447 -9.76 3.38 1.07
N GLU A 448 -9.19 4.33 0.37
CA GLU A 448 -7.76 4.69 0.38
C GLU A 448 -7.47 6.01 1.09
N SER A 449 -8.44 6.92 1.17
CA SER A 449 -8.24 8.22 1.80
C SER A 449 -9.44 8.64 2.65
N CYS A 450 -9.18 9.34 3.76
CA CYS A 450 -10.25 9.98 4.54
C CYS A 450 -11.09 10.96 3.71
N TYR A 451 -10.52 11.47 2.60
CA TYR A 451 -11.20 12.32 1.62
C TYR A 451 -12.35 11.57 0.92
N GLU A 452 -12.26 10.25 0.78
CA GLU A 452 -13.32 9.42 0.17
C GLU A 452 -14.48 9.09 1.12
N ILE A 453 -14.33 9.35 2.43
CA ILE A 453 -15.42 9.16 3.39
C ILE A 453 -16.37 10.35 3.31
N THR A 454 -17.41 10.24 2.50
CA THR A 454 -18.41 11.29 2.25
C THR A 454 -19.70 11.07 3.05
N PRO A 455 -20.63 12.05 3.09
CA PRO A 455 -21.98 11.83 3.61
C PRO A 455 -22.72 10.67 2.93
N GLU A 456 -22.57 10.51 1.60
CA GLU A 456 -23.18 9.42 0.85
C GLU A 456 -22.59 8.05 1.22
N VAL A 457 -21.26 7.98 1.42
CA VAL A 457 -20.60 6.77 1.94
C VAL A 457 -21.09 6.46 3.36
N ALA A 458 -21.22 7.47 4.22
CA ALA A 458 -21.73 7.31 5.57
C ALA A 458 -23.17 6.76 5.59
N GLU A 459 -24.04 7.24 4.69
CA GLU A 459 -25.41 6.73 4.56
C GLU A 459 -25.44 5.29 4.03
N ALA A 460 -24.65 4.97 2.99
CA ALA A 460 -24.51 3.61 2.48
C ALA A 460 -24.05 2.63 3.59
N VAL A 461 -23.04 3.02 4.37
CA VAL A 461 -22.55 2.24 5.52
C VAL A 461 -23.63 2.07 6.58
N LYS A 462 -24.39 3.12 6.88
CA LYS A 462 -25.49 3.08 7.85
C LYS A 462 -26.59 2.09 7.43
N LYS A 463 -27.00 2.09 6.17
CA LYS A 463 -28.00 1.13 5.64
C LYS A 463 -27.56 -0.31 5.79
N LEU A 464 -26.32 -0.62 5.42
CA LEU A 464 -25.73 -1.94 5.57
C LEU A 464 -25.64 -2.37 7.04
N ARG A 465 -25.16 -1.48 7.92
CA ARG A 465 -25.04 -1.79 9.36
C ARG A 465 -26.39 -1.98 10.05
N THR A 466 -27.42 -1.25 9.62
CA THR A 466 -28.80 -1.41 10.14
C THR A 466 -29.37 -2.77 9.76
N ASN A 467 -28.90 -3.35 8.65
CA ASN A 467 -29.18 -4.71 8.21
C ASN A 467 -28.17 -5.75 8.75
N ASN A 468 -27.48 -5.45 9.85
CA ASN A 468 -26.50 -6.32 10.53
C ASN A 468 -25.29 -6.74 9.68
N ILE A 469 -24.96 -5.99 8.63
CA ILE A 469 -23.81 -6.28 7.78
C ILE A 469 -22.56 -5.57 8.32
N TYR A 470 -21.54 -6.35 8.67
CA TYR A 470 -20.23 -5.82 9.04
C TYR A 470 -19.43 -5.40 7.81
N ILE A 471 -18.84 -4.20 7.88
CA ILE A 471 -18.05 -3.63 6.79
C ILE A 471 -16.62 -3.46 7.26
N TYR A 472 -15.72 -4.10 6.52
CA TYR A 472 -14.28 -4.07 6.70
C TYR A 472 -13.64 -3.23 5.60
N ASN A 473 -12.49 -2.62 5.86
CA ASN A 473 -11.73 -1.89 4.86
C ASN A 473 -10.40 -2.60 4.57
N GLN A 474 -10.12 -2.78 3.28
CA GLN A 474 -8.84 -3.17 2.74
C GLN A 474 -8.23 -1.95 2.06
N HIS A 475 -7.18 -1.41 2.67
CA HIS A 475 -6.42 -0.25 2.21
C HIS A 475 -5.15 -0.72 1.49
N VAL A 476 -4.76 -0.12 0.38
CA VAL A 476 -3.49 -0.36 -0.31
C VAL A 476 -2.54 0.80 -0.04
N PHE A 477 -1.53 0.57 0.78
CA PHE A 477 -0.61 1.61 1.23
C PHE A 477 0.41 2.00 0.15
N HIS A 478 -0.04 2.75 -0.85
CA HIS A 478 0.74 3.22 -1.99
C HIS A 478 1.31 4.63 -1.79
N ARG A 479 2.21 5.09 -2.67
CA ARG A 479 2.93 6.38 -2.56
C ARG A 479 2.00 7.55 -2.15
N TYR A 480 0.93 7.77 -2.90
CA TYR A 480 0.00 8.90 -2.70
C TYR A 480 -0.90 8.84 -1.46
N VAL A 481 -0.80 7.80 -0.64
CA VAL A 481 -1.51 7.65 0.66
C VAL A 481 -0.56 7.26 1.80
N SER A 482 0.76 7.31 1.53
CA SER A 482 1.81 6.89 2.46
C SER A 482 2.41 8.03 3.28
N ARG A 483 1.85 9.24 3.17
CA ARG A 483 2.34 10.44 3.87
C ARG A 483 2.13 10.35 5.38
N ARG A 484 2.90 11.12 6.15
CA ARG A 484 2.90 11.10 7.63
C ARG A 484 1.50 11.35 8.18
N PHE A 485 0.98 10.41 8.96
CA PHE A 485 -0.34 10.34 9.59
C PHE A 485 -1.53 10.29 8.62
N GLU A 486 -1.33 10.13 7.31
CA GLU A 486 -2.44 10.03 6.35
C GLU A 486 -3.30 8.79 6.62
N ASN A 487 -2.65 7.63 6.82
CA ASN A 487 -3.36 6.39 7.17
C ASN A 487 -3.96 6.44 8.59
N VAL A 488 -3.39 7.22 9.52
CA VAL A 488 -4.02 7.50 10.82
C VAL A 488 -5.32 8.29 10.64
N ALA A 489 -5.33 9.32 9.78
CA ALA A 489 -6.52 10.08 9.44
C ALA A 489 -7.59 9.19 8.76
N LEU A 490 -7.18 8.30 7.85
CA LEU A 490 -8.05 7.29 7.24
C LEU A 490 -8.71 6.39 8.30
N ARG A 491 -7.93 5.78 9.20
CA ARG A 491 -8.45 4.92 10.27
C ARG A 491 -9.48 5.63 11.14
N ILE A 492 -9.23 6.90 11.50
CA ILE A 492 -10.21 7.72 12.24
C ILE A 492 -11.49 7.91 11.43
N ALA A 493 -11.38 8.26 10.14
CA ALA A 493 -12.54 8.50 9.28
C ALA A 493 -13.37 7.24 9.06
N LEU A 494 -12.74 6.08 8.84
CA LEU A 494 -13.41 4.77 8.75
C LEU A 494 -14.23 4.47 10.01
N LYS A 495 -13.62 4.64 11.18
CA LYS A 495 -14.29 4.37 12.47
C LYS A 495 -15.45 5.33 12.74
N LYS A 496 -15.38 6.59 12.29
CA LYS A 496 -16.48 7.56 12.41
C LYS A 496 -17.77 7.09 11.73
N VAL A 497 -17.67 6.42 10.58
CA VAL A 497 -18.83 5.93 9.83
C VAL A 497 -19.19 4.48 10.17
N GLY A 498 -18.29 3.74 10.83
CA GLY A 498 -18.54 2.37 11.24
C GLY A 498 -17.91 1.30 10.35
N ILE A 499 -16.92 1.67 9.55
CA ILE A 499 -16.08 0.73 8.81
C ILE A 499 -14.91 0.30 9.70
N ILE A 500 -14.60 -0.99 9.70
CA ILE A 500 -13.52 -1.59 10.51
C ILE A 500 -12.25 -1.73 9.65
N PRO A 501 -11.12 -1.09 9.98
CA PRO A 501 -9.84 -1.35 9.31
C PRO A 501 -9.46 -2.83 9.44
N TYR A 502 -9.18 -3.52 8.33
CA TYR A 502 -8.95 -4.97 8.31
C TYR A 502 -7.58 -5.36 7.75
N TYR A 503 -7.23 -4.85 6.58
CA TYR A 503 -5.88 -5.04 6.04
C TYR A 503 -5.35 -3.73 5.50
N THR A 504 -4.07 -3.49 5.78
CA THR A 504 -3.25 -2.51 5.06
C THR A 504 -2.31 -3.29 4.16
N PHE A 505 -2.67 -3.45 2.89
CA PHE A 505 -1.87 -4.16 1.92
C PHE A 505 -0.67 -3.31 1.48
N TYR A 506 0.49 -3.94 1.44
CA TYR A 506 1.58 -3.51 0.58
C TYR A 506 1.09 -3.52 -0.89
N PRO A 507 1.39 -2.48 -1.71
CA PRO A 507 1.07 -2.47 -3.13
C PRO A 507 1.60 -3.73 -3.80
N LYS A 508 0.88 -4.34 -4.73
CA LYS A 508 1.43 -5.51 -5.43
C LYS A 508 2.73 -5.08 -6.12
N GLY A 509 3.82 -5.83 -5.93
CA GLY A 509 5.18 -5.51 -6.41
C GLY A 509 5.32 -5.61 -7.93
N LYS A 510 4.43 -4.91 -8.64
CA LYS A 510 4.19 -4.94 -10.07
C LYS A 510 4.90 -3.77 -10.69
N MET A 511 5.80 -4.05 -11.63
CA MET A 511 6.70 -3.02 -12.17
C MET A 511 5.95 -1.94 -12.95
N GLU A 512 4.81 -2.26 -13.57
CA GLU A 512 3.96 -1.27 -14.23
C GLU A 512 3.31 -0.29 -13.23
N HIS A 513 3.28 -0.63 -11.93
CA HIS A 513 2.84 0.25 -10.87
C HIS A 513 4.00 0.93 -10.13
N LYS A 514 5.20 1.06 -10.74
CA LYS A 514 6.40 1.65 -10.10
C LYS A 514 6.08 2.92 -9.30
N ASP A 515 5.30 3.84 -9.87
CA ASP A 515 4.93 5.11 -9.24
C ASP A 515 4.05 5.01 -7.98
N TYR A 516 3.48 3.82 -7.71
CA TYR A 516 2.65 3.53 -6.55
C TYR A 516 3.37 2.74 -5.47
N LEU A 517 4.52 2.13 -5.80
CA LEU A 517 5.27 1.33 -4.84
C LEU A 517 5.82 2.22 -3.72
N VAL A 518 5.95 1.62 -2.54
CA VAL A 518 6.58 2.19 -1.36
C VAL A 518 7.52 1.12 -0.80
N PRO A 519 8.58 1.45 -0.06
CA PRO A 519 9.38 0.43 0.60
C PRO A 519 8.55 -0.28 1.67
N ILE A 520 8.73 -1.58 1.86
CA ILE A 520 8.18 -2.35 3.00
C ILE A 520 8.55 -1.67 4.32
N ALA A 521 9.76 -1.10 4.39
CA ALA A 521 10.25 -0.31 5.51
C ALA A 521 9.31 0.86 5.87
N ARG A 522 8.71 1.54 4.88
CA ARG A 522 7.75 2.63 5.13
C ARG A 522 6.48 2.12 5.79
N LEU A 523 5.92 1.00 5.32
CA LEU A 523 4.72 0.42 5.93
C LEU A 523 5.01 -0.05 7.37
N ALA A 524 6.19 -0.62 7.62
CA ALA A 524 6.63 -0.96 8.97
C ALA A 524 6.82 0.30 9.86
N GLN A 525 7.36 1.38 9.30
CA GLN A 525 7.52 2.68 9.97
C GLN A 525 6.16 3.28 10.35
N GLU A 526 5.18 3.32 9.43
CA GLU A 526 3.83 3.82 9.68
C GLU A 526 3.20 3.10 10.89
N VAL A 527 3.26 1.77 10.90
CA VAL A 527 2.66 0.97 11.98
C VAL A 527 3.35 1.24 13.33
N LYS A 528 4.69 1.29 13.36
CA LYS A 528 5.45 1.44 14.61
C LYS A 528 5.56 2.87 15.11
N GLU A 529 5.37 3.88 14.27
CA GLU A 529 5.55 5.28 14.67
C GLU A 529 4.23 6.06 14.74
N GLU A 530 3.27 5.75 13.87
CA GLU A 530 2.06 6.54 13.68
C GLU A 530 0.83 5.77 14.18
N ALA A 531 0.54 4.60 13.60
CA ALA A 531 -0.64 3.81 13.95
C ALA A 531 -0.67 3.47 15.44
N ARG A 532 0.48 3.16 16.06
CA ARG A 532 0.57 2.82 17.50
C ARG A 532 -0.01 3.88 18.44
N LEU A 533 -0.12 5.13 17.99
CA LEU A 533 -0.64 6.25 18.78
C LEU A 533 -2.18 6.24 18.87
N LEU A 534 -2.85 5.48 18.00
CA LEU A 534 -4.29 5.26 18.06
C LEU A 534 -4.67 4.18 19.09
N PRO A 535 -5.89 4.26 19.68
CA PRO A 535 -6.47 3.16 20.44
C PRO A 535 -6.53 1.88 19.61
N GLY A 536 -6.35 0.71 20.24
CA GLY A 536 -6.33 -0.58 19.53
C GLY A 536 -7.57 -0.83 18.65
N SER A 537 -8.74 -0.33 19.04
CA SER A 537 -10.00 -0.47 18.30
C SER A 537 -10.08 0.34 17.00
N PHE A 538 -9.12 1.24 16.74
CA PHE A 538 -9.02 2.04 15.51
C PHE A 538 -7.96 1.50 14.54
N ARG A 539 -7.11 0.57 14.97
CA ARG A 539 -5.96 0.03 14.22
C ARG A 539 -5.96 -1.50 14.21
N THR A 540 -7.13 -2.04 13.90
CA THR A 540 -7.36 -3.49 13.82
C THR A 540 -6.80 -4.10 12.54
N ASP A 541 -6.32 -3.28 11.62
CA ASP A 541 -5.71 -3.71 10.37
C ASP A 541 -4.33 -4.33 10.58
N GLU A 542 -4.07 -5.41 9.84
CA GLU A 542 -2.74 -6.02 9.76
C GLU A 542 -2.03 -5.57 8.48
N PRO A 543 -0.73 -5.21 8.53
CA PRO A 543 0.05 -4.91 7.33
C PRO A 543 0.39 -6.21 6.60
N ILE A 544 -0.04 -6.34 5.35
CA ILE A 544 0.05 -7.59 4.60
C ILE A 544 0.86 -7.42 3.32
N PHE A 545 1.86 -8.28 3.14
CA PHE A 545 2.47 -8.52 1.83
C PHE A 545 1.79 -9.73 1.19
N ASN A 546 1.50 -9.66 -0.11
CA ASN A 546 0.99 -10.84 -0.82
C ASN A 546 2.14 -11.47 -1.60
N VAL A 547 2.59 -12.63 -1.12
CA VAL A 547 3.57 -13.46 -1.80
C VAL A 547 2.93 -14.03 -3.07
N PRO A 548 3.52 -13.82 -4.27
CA PRO A 548 3.05 -14.39 -5.52
C PRO A 548 2.71 -15.88 -5.41
N ARG A 549 1.54 -16.27 -5.91
CA ARG A 549 0.95 -17.63 -5.88
C ARG A 549 0.61 -18.18 -4.49
N MET A 550 1.40 -17.81 -3.49
CA MET A 550 1.35 -18.37 -2.15
C MET A 550 0.39 -17.60 -1.26
N GLY A 551 0.06 -16.32 -1.49
CA GLY A 551 -0.96 -15.63 -0.67
C GLY A 551 -0.37 -14.70 0.39
N LYS A 552 -1.03 -14.53 1.53
CA LYS A 552 -0.78 -13.42 2.46
C LYS A 552 0.32 -13.73 3.48
N ASN A 553 1.17 -12.75 3.75
CA ASN A 553 2.20 -12.74 4.79
C ASN A 553 1.99 -11.53 5.69
N HIS A 554 2.11 -11.73 7.00
CA HIS A 554 1.95 -10.67 7.98
C HIS A 554 3.28 -9.96 8.18
N LEU A 555 3.39 -8.70 7.74
CA LEU A 555 4.63 -7.94 7.87
C LEU A 555 5.02 -7.61 9.33
N ARG A 556 4.15 -7.89 10.30
CA ARG A 556 4.50 -7.80 11.72
C ARG A 556 5.17 -9.07 12.26
N ALA A 557 5.02 -10.20 11.59
CA ALA A 557 5.60 -11.47 12.02
C ALA A 557 7.06 -11.58 11.55
N TRP A 558 7.99 -11.65 12.50
CA TRP A 558 9.42 -11.77 12.23
C TRP A 558 9.78 -13.02 11.42
N GLN A 559 8.98 -14.07 11.54
CA GLN A 559 9.17 -15.36 10.85
C GLN A 559 8.65 -15.37 9.41
N ASP A 560 8.01 -14.28 8.95
CA ASP A 560 7.40 -14.18 7.61
C ASP A 560 8.34 -13.56 6.57
N ARG A 561 9.41 -12.88 6.98
CA ARG A 561 10.41 -12.35 6.05
C ARG A 561 11.76 -12.13 6.70
N GLU A 562 12.78 -12.03 5.87
CA GLU A 562 14.12 -11.58 6.26
C GLU A 562 14.74 -10.71 5.14
N LEU A 563 15.50 -9.68 5.53
CA LEU A 563 16.31 -8.88 4.61
C LEU A 563 17.61 -9.63 4.34
N ILE A 564 17.86 -10.01 3.09
CA ILE A 564 18.96 -10.90 2.72
C ILE A 564 20.03 -10.23 1.86
N ALA A 565 19.74 -9.10 1.21
CA ALA A 565 20.71 -8.41 0.34
C ALA A 565 20.30 -6.95 0.06
N ILE A 566 21.25 -6.13 -0.39
CA ILE A 566 21.03 -4.75 -0.86
C ILE A 566 21.68 -4.57 -2.23
N LYS A 567 20.88 -4.32 -3.26
CA LYS A 567 21.36 -4.16 -4.65
C LYS A 567 22.08 -2.83 -4.85
N PRO A 568 22.96 -2.70 -5.87
CA PRO A 568 23.71 -1.46 -6.14
C PRO A 568 22.87 -0.20 -6.33
N ASN A 569 21.59 -0.32 -6.69
CA ASN A 569 20.65 0.81 -6.76
C ASN A 569 20.07 1.23 -5.39
N GLY A 570 20.30 0.46 -4.32
CA GLY A 570 19.72 0.64 -2.99
C GLY A 570 18.47 -0.19 -2.73
N SER A 571 18.04 -1.06 -3.65
CA SER A 571 16.90 -1.95 -3.43
C SER A 571 17.21 -3.00 -2.38
N ARG A 572 16.37 -3.10 -1.36
CA ARG A 572 16.40 -4.21 -0.40
C ARG A 572 15.81 -5.47 -1.03
N VAL A 573 16.46 -6.61 -0.82
CA VAL A 573 15.94 -7.92 -1.25
C VAL A 573 15.48 -8.69 -0.02
N TYR A 574 14.20 -9.03 0.01
CA TYR A 574 13.60 -9.80 1.10
C TYR A 574 13.37 -11.25 0.66
N LEU A 575 13.67 -12.20 1.55
CA LEU A 575 13.18 -13.56 1.43
C LEU A 575 11.83 -13.65 2.16
N MET A 576 10.77 -13.95 1.43
CA MET A 576 9.40 -14.05 1.95
C MET A 576 9.06 -15.51 2.25
N HIS A 577 8.51 -15.75 3.44
CA HIS A 577 8.19 -17.08 3.94
C HIS A 577 6.68 -17.33 3.88
N PRO A 578 6.21 -18.10 2.88
CA PRO A 578 4.79 -18.26 2.58
C PRO A 578 4.00 -18.90 3.72
N TRP A 579 2.67 -18.70 3.75
CA TRP A 579 1.81 -19.23 4.82
C TRP A 579 1.76 -20.76 4.82
N GLU A 580 2.04 -21.41 3.69
CA GLU A 580 2.13 -22.87 3.59
C GLU A 580 3.34 -23.47 4.33
N LYS A 581 4.27 -22.64 4.82
CA LYS A 581 5.38 -23.12 5.65
C LYS A 581 4.85 -23.87 6.88
N GLY A 582 5.39 -25.06 7.12
CA GLY A 582 4.90 -25.97 8.17
C GLY A 582 3.76 -26.90 7.74
N ILE A 583 3.23 -26.76 6.52
CA ILE A 583 2.26 -27.71 5.92
C ILE A 583 2.97 -28.59 4.89
N TYR A 584 3.75 -27.99 3.97
CA TYR A 584 4.59 -28.73 3.02
C TYR A 584 5.88 -27.95 2.67
N PRO A 585 6.95 -28.62 2.20
CA PRO A 585 8.16 -27.95 1.74
C PRO A 585 7.87 -27.09 0.50
N THR A 586 7.89 -25.77 0.64
CA THR A 586 7.58 -24.81 -0.42
C THR A 586 8.77 -23.90 -0.72
N LYS A 587 8.91 -23.47 -1.97
CA LYS A 587 9.97 -22.55 -2.38
C LYS A 587 9.71 -21.18 -1.76
N LEU A 588 10.73 -20.59 -1.14
CA LEU A 588 10.66 -19.23 -0.63
C LEU A 588 10.69 -18.23 -1.81
N TYR A 589 10.09 -17.06 -1.62
CA TYR A 589 10.01 -16.03 -2.67
C TYR A 589 10.96 -14.88 -2.36
N THR A 590 11.91 -14.61 -3.26
CA THR A 590 12.75 -13.42 -3.18
C THR A 590 12.05 -12.22 -3.82
N TYR A 591 11.92 -11.14 -3.05
CA TYR A 591 11.29 -9.90 -3.47
C TYR A 591 12.29 -8.77 -3.48
N GLU A 592 12.47 -8.12 -4.63
CA GLU A 592 13.21 -6.88 -4.76
C GLU A 592 12.28 -5.69 -4.50
N ASP A 593 12.58 -4.94 -3.45
CA ASP A 593 11.79 -3.79 -3.03
C ASP A 593 12.26 -2.50 -3.73
N VAL A 594 11.42 -1.47 -3.71
CA VAL A 594 11.80 -0.15 -4.23
C VAL A 594 12.87 0.49 -3.34
N PRO A 595 13.91 1.14 -3.89
CA PRO A 595 14.93 1.80 -3.06
C PRO A 595 14.30 2.88 -2.16
N ILE A 596 14.69 2.90 -0.89
CA ILE A 596 14.20 3.89 0.08
C ILE A 596 14.51 5.31 -0.39
N LYS A 597 15.71 5.55 -0.96
CA LYS A 597 16.11 6.85 -1.47
C LYS A 597 15.20 7.34 -2.61
N GLU A 598 14.96 6.50 -3.61
CA GLU A 598 14.03 6.82 -4.71
C GLU A 598 12.64 7.17 -4.15
N TYR A 599 12.15 6.41 -3.17
CA TYR A 599 10.88 6.71 -2.53
C TYR A 599 10.89 8.05 -1.77
N LEU A 600 11.94 8.37 -1.01
CA LEU A 600 12.06 9.64 -0.29
C LEU A 600 12.12 10.83 -1.25
N ASP A 601 12.88 10.73 -2.35
CA ASP A 601 12.91 11.75 -3.40
C ASP A 601 11.51 11.95 -3.99
N SER A 602 10.80 10.85 -4.22
CA SER A 602 9.42 10.85 -4.69
C SER A 602 8.45 11.53 -3.69
N LEU A 603 8.68 11.43 -2.38
CA LEU A 603 7.88 12.16 -1.39
C LEU A 603 8.19 13.66 -1.42
N LYS A 604 9.46 14.03 -1.61
CA LYS A 604 9.87 15.43 -1.75
C LYS A 604 9.20 16.12 -2.94
N GLU A 605 9.04 15.41 -4.06
CA GLU A 605 8.34 15.90 -5.26
C GLU A 605 6.87 16.28 -4.99
N ILE A 606 6.22 15.61 -4.04
CA ILE A 606 4.82 15.89 -3.66
C ILE A 606 4.72 16.80 -2.42
N GLY A 607 5.83 17.42 -2.00
CA GLY A 607 5.87 18.46 -0.97
C GLY A 607 6.11 17.96 0.46
N GLU A 608 6.48 16.70 0.67
CA GLU A 608 6.76 16.16 2.00
C GLU A 608 8.18 16.52 2.48
N ASN A 609 8.34 16.65 3.80
CA ASN A 609 9.64 16.82 4.42
C ASN A 609 10.29 15.46 4.69
N ILE A 610 11.27 15.07 3.87
CA ILE A 610 11.95 13.77 3.96
C ILE A 610 12.65 13.52 5.31
N GLU A 611 13.06 14.58 6.02
CA GLU A 611 13.66 14.46 7.36
C GLU A 611 12.69 13.85 8.39
N GLU A 612 11.39 14.06 8.19
CA GLU A 612 10.37 13.45 9.04
C GLU A 612 10.33 11.93 8.86
N TYR A 613 10.90 11.38 7.80
CA TYR A 613 10.91 9.95 7.49
C TYR A 613 12.25 9.29 7.81
N LYS A 614 13.26 10.02 8.30
CA LYS A 614 14.66 9.56 8.45
C LYS A 614 14.82 8.18 9.11
N THR A 615 13.93 7.82 10.02
CA THR A 615 14.00 6.53 10.73
C THR A 615 13.67 5.32 9.86
N ILE A 616 13.15 5.53 8.65
CA ILE A 616 12.75 4.48 7.69
C ILE A 616 13.88 3.49 7.42
N TRP A 617 15.14 3.96 7.41
CA TRP A 617 16.33 3.13 7.19
C TRP A 617 16.53 2.03 8.24
N TYR A 618 15.95 2.18 9.43
CA TYR A 618 16.07 1.24 10.55
C TYR A 618 14.92 0.23 10.64
N TYR A 619 14.05 0.18 9.62
CA TYR A 619 12.94 -0.76 9.51
C TYR A 619 13.28 -1.88 8.54
N TYR A 620 13.99 -2.90 9.03
CA TYR A 620 14.40 -4.07 8.27
C TYR A 620 13.28 -5.11 8.02
#